data_AF-A0A927N1G0-F1
#
_entry.id   AF-A0A927N1G0-F1
#
_cell.length_a   1.000
_cell.length_b   1.000
_cell.length_c   1.000
_cell.angle_alpha   90.00
_cell.angle_beta   90.00
_cell.angle_gamma   90.00
#
_symmetry.space_group_name_H-M   'P 1'
#
loop_
_entity.id
_entity.type
_entity.pdbx_description
1 polymer ?
#
loop_
_entity_poly.entity_id
_entity_poly.type
_entity_poly.pdbx_seq_one_letter_code
_entity_poly.pdbx_strand_id
1 'polypeptide(L)' 'MVRRGRKRRLEMESEYWRLVLSGVGTVEACRIVGIGRKTGYRWRAENGGVPSVRPS' A
#
# COMPACT_ATOMS: atom_id res chain seq x y z
N MET A 1 14.70 -22.31 -5.00
CA MET A 1 14.53 -21.44 -3.81
C MET A 1 13.65 -20.22 -4.15
N VAL A 2 12.32 -20.36 -4.27
CA VAL A 2 11.41 -19.22 -4.57
C VAL A 2 10.07 -19.41 -3.84
N ARG A 3 10.02 -19.14 -2.53
CA ARG A 3 8.75 -19.05 -1.78
C ARG A 3 8.71 -17.94 -0.71
N ARG A 4 9.81 -17.21 -0.47
CA ARG A 4 9.85 -16.15 0.56
C ARG A 4 9.28 -14.80 0.11
N GLY A 5 9.31 -14.48 -1.19
CA GLY A 5 8.84 -13.18 -1.70
C GLY A 5 7.31 -13.00 -1.66
N ARG A 6 6.53 -14.08 -1.79
CA ARG A 6 5.05 -14.02 -1.78
C ARG A 6 4.49 -13.78 -0.39
N LYS A 7 4.98 -14.50 0.63
CA LYS A 7 4.52 -14.34 2.02
C LYS A 7 4.81 -12.93 2.56
N ARG A 8 6.02 -12.43 2.33
CA ARG A 8 6.42 -11.08 2.74
C ARG A 8 5.59 -9.98 2.04
N ARG A 9 5.19 -10.20 0.79
CA ARG A 9 4.28 -9.29 0.08
C ARG A 9 2.90 -9.25 0.72
N LEU A 10 2.35 -10.41 1.10
CA LEU A 10 1.02 -10.49 1.74
C LEU A 10 1.01 -9.83 3.13
N GLU A 11 2.08 -10.00 3.91
CA GLU A 11 2.24 -9.35 5.21
C GLU A 11 2.32 -7.82 5.07
N MET A 12 3.10 -7.34 4.09
CA MET A 12 3.18 -5.92 3.76
C MET A 12 1.84 -5.34 3.27
N GLU A 13 1.12 -6.08 2.44
CA GLU A 13 -0.20 -5.68 1.94
C GLU A 13 -1.22 -5.57 3.06
N SER A 14 -1.22 -6.53 3.99
CA SER A 14 -2.10 -6.53 5.17
C SER A 14 -1.81 -5.34 6.10
N GLU A 15 -0.53 -5.05 6.35
CA GLU A 15 -0.12 -3.89 7.17
C GLU A 15 -0.49 -2.57 6.49
N TYR A 16 -0.28 -2.47 5.17
CA TYR A 16 -0.69 -1.31 4.38
C TYR A 16 -2.19 -1.05 4.49
N TRP A 17 -3.03 -2.07 4.32
CA TRP A 17 -4.47 -1.93 4.45
C TRP A 17 -4.90 -1.55 5.87
N ARG A 18 -4.26 -2.11 6.89
CA ARG A 18 -4.51 -1.76 8.29
C ARG A 18 -4.26 -0.27 8.55
N LEU A 19 -3.16 0.27 8.04
CA LEU A 19 -2.83 1.70 8.16
C LEU A 19 -3.82 2.58 7.38
N VAL A 20 -4.15 2.20 6.15
CA VAL A 20 -5.11 2.96 5.32
C VAL A 20 -6.50 2.96 5.96
N LEU A 21 -6.96 1.83 6.50
CA LEU A 21 -8.23 1.74 7.24
C LEU A 21 -8.22 2.56 8.54
N SER A 22 -7.06 2.71 9.17
CA SER A 22 -6.86 3.60 10.32
C SER A 22 -6.82 5.09 9.95
N GLY A 23 -6.97 5.44 8.66
CA GLY A 23 -6.95 6.83 8.17
C GLY A 23 -5.55 7.34 7.79
N VAL A 24 -4.52 6.48 7.80
CA VAL A 24 -3.17 6.88 7.39
C VAL A 24 -3.11 7.09 5.87
N GLY A 25 -2.55 8.22 5.45
CA GLY A 25 -2.36 8.53 4.04
C GLY A 25 -1.45 7.52 3.32
N THR A 26 -1.71 7.27 2.03
CA THR A 26 -0.99 6.25 1.24
C THR A 26 0.53 6.40 1.27
N VAL A 27 1.05 7.64 1.24
CA VAL A 27 2.49 7.90 1.28
C VAL A 27 3.10 7.51 2.62
N GLU A 28 2.43 7.82 3.72
CA GLU A 28 2.90 7.51 5.07
C GLU A 28 2.76 6.01 5.36
N ALA A 29 1.67 5.39 4.93
CA ALA A 29 1.53 3.94 4.96
C ALA A 29 2.64 3.22 4.16
N CYS A 30 3.04 3.75 2.99
CA CYS A 30 4.16 3.18 2.24
C CYS A 30 5.49 3.26 3.01
N ARG A 31 5.74 4.37 3.72
CA ARG A 31 6.94 4.54 4.54
C ARG A 31 6.96 3.57 5.71
N ILE A 32 5.85 3.46 6.45
CA ILE A 32 5.72 2.59 7.63
C ILE A 32 5.89 1.11 7.22
N VAL A 33 5.27 0.68 6.12
CA VAL A 33 5.35 -0.70 5.62
C VAL A 33 6.70 -0.99 4.94
N GLY A 34 7.46 0.04 4.55
CA GLY A 34 8.73 -0.11 3.85
C GLY A 34 8.58 -0.51 2.38
N ILE A 35 7.49 -0.08 1.73
CA ILE A 35 7.24 -0.32 0.30
C ILE A 35 7.47 0.96 -0.51
N GLY A 36 7.83 0.77 -1.79
CA GLY A 36 7.91 1.88 -2.72
C GLY A 36 6.53 2.53 -2.95
N ARG A 37 6.49 3.86 -3.06
CA ARG A 37 5.28 4.64 -3.35
C ARG A 37 4.49 4.10 -4.55
N LYS A 38 5.19 3.68 -5.62
CA LYS A 38 4.59 3.07 -6.81
C LYS A 38 3.77 1.81 -6.49
N THR A 39 4.22 1.00 -5.53
CA THR A 39 3.50 -0.21 -5.09
C THR A 39 2.22 0.16 -4.35
N GLY A 40 2.28 1.12 -3.41
CA GLY A 40 1.08 1.56 -2.69
C GLY A 40 0.03 2.23 -3.59
N TYR A 41 0.46 3.05 -4.56
CA TYR A 41 -0.46 3.60 -5.57
C TYR A 41 -1.06 2.51 -6.47
N ARG A 42 -0.28 1.50 -6.87
CA ARG A 42 -0.80 0.38 -7.65
C ARG A 42 -1.82 -0.43 -6.84
N TRP A 43 -1.55 -0.75 -5.58
CA TRP A 43 -2.51 -1.44 -4.71
C TRP A 43 -3.81 -0.67 -4.52
N ARG A 44 -3.74 0.66 -4.38
CA ARG A 44 -4.92 1.54 -4.38
C ARG A 44 -5.67 1.51 -5.69
N ALA A 45 -4.98 1.57 -6.83
CA ALA A 45 -5.60 1.51 -8.14
C ALA A 45 -6.29 0.15 -8.39
N GLU A 46 -5.65 -0.95 -7.99
CA GLU A 46 -6.18 -2.32 -8.16
C GLU A 46 -7.35 -2.64 -7.22
N ASN A 47 -7.40 -2.08 -6.01
CA ASN A 47 -8.48 -2.32 -5.03
C ASN A 47 -9.65 -1.31 -5.09
N GLY A 48 -9.81 -0.60 -6.22
CA GLY A 48 -10.98 0.25 -6.43
C GLY A 48 -10.71 1.76 -6.44
N GLY A 49 -9.46 2.18 -6.63
CA GLY A 49 -9.04 3.53 -7.02
C GLY A 49 -9.81 4.66 -6.34
N VAL A 50 -9.34 5.13 -5.18
CA VAL A 50 -9.83 6.43 -4.68
C VAL A 50 -9.33 7.55 -5.60
N PRO A 51 -10.20 8.52 -5.94
CA PRO A 51 -9.90 9.54 -6.93
C PRO A 51 -8.67 10.32 -6.51
N SER A 52 -7.80 10.56 -7.47
CA SER A 52 -6.72 11.54 -7.37
C SER A 52 -7.35 12.94 -7.19
N VAL A 53 -7.76 13.29 -5.97
CA VAL A 53 -8.00 14.69 -5.61
C VAL A 53 -6.63 15.36 -5.45
N ARG A 54 -6.10 15.82 -6.58
CA ARG A 54 -5.04 16.83 -6.59
C ARG A 54 -5.70 18.14 -6.12
N PRO A 55 -5.29 18.77 -5.01
CA PRO A 55 -5.62 20.16 -4.79
C PRO A 55 -4.77 20.97 -5.77
N SER A 56 -5.45 21.69 -6.68
CA SER A 56 -4.84 22.72 -7.51
C SER A 56 -4.85 24.05 -6.79
#